data_AF-A0A7C5AZ85-F1
#
_entry.id   AF-A0A7C5AZ85-F1
#
_cell.length_a   1.000
_cell.length_b   1.000
_cell.length_c   1.000
_cell.angle_alpha   90.00
_cell.angle_beta   90.00
_cell.angle_gamma   90.00
#
_symmetry.space_group_name_H-M   'P 1'
#
loop_
_entity.id
_entity.type
_entity.pdbx_description
1 polymer ?
#
loop_
_entity_poly.entity_id
_entity_poly.type
_entity_poly.pdbx_seq_one_letter_code
_entity_poly.pdbx_strand_id
1 'polypeptide(L)'
;MVGPLVQHNVPTATVLFKNTGHSPARTTRTHLVMTVWTSNTFPDWEMPLKLAPDAQHLGEIIPGSVLPQTVSLISPLTDVQGMHLERKDWFIVILGVVSYTDVFGNPHETKLCLIWRDPSTERADFCEKWNESD
;
A
#
# COMPACT_ATOMS: atom_id res chain seq x y z
N MET A 1 8.67 4.57 -5.80
CA MET A 1 7.75 3.48 -6.17
C MET A 1 8.03 3.14 -7.61
N VAL A 2 8.13 1.84 -7.90
CA VAL A 2 8.24 1.30 -9.26
C VAL A 2 6.89 0.63 -9.52
N GLY A 3 6.32 0.92 -10.68
CA GLY A 3 4.97 0.50 -11.05
C GLY A 3 4.85 -1.01 -11.13
N PRO A 4 3.64 -1.55 -11.06
CA PRO A 4 3.49 -2.97 -10.97
C PRO A 4 3.79 -3.71 -12.26
N LEU A 5 4.62 -4.73 -12.12
CA LEU A 5 4.89 -5.73 -13.16
C LEU A 5 3.67 -6.65 -13.23
N VAL A 6 2.94 -6.62 -14.34
CA VAL A 6 1.85 -7.57 -14.58
C VAL A 6 2.47 -8.91 -14.97
N GLN A 7 2.57 -9.85 -14.03
CA GLN A 7 2.93 -11.23 -14.32
C GLN A 7 1.65 -12.08 -14.28
N HIS A 8 1.26 -12.68 -15.41
CA HIS A 8 0.02 -13.50 -15.51
C HIS A 8 -1.28 -12.77 -15.13
N ASN A 9 -1.44 -11.50 -15.51
CA ASN A 9 -2.59 -10.64 -15.14
C ASN A 9 -2.73 -10.39 -13.63
N VAL A 10 -1.69 -10.61 -12.83
CA VAL A 10 -1.65 -10.23 -11.42
C VAL A 10 -0.84 -8.95 -11.28
N PRO A 11 -1.48 -7.79 -10.98
CA PRO A 11 -0.75 -6.58 -10.63
C PRO A 11 0.07 -6.79 -9.36
N THR A 12 1.35 -6.37 -9.39
CA THR A 12 2.29 -6.50 -8.27
C THR A 12 3.05 -5.22 -8.04
N ALA A 13 2.82 -4.50 -6.95
CA ALA A 13 3.48 -3.22 -6.66
C ALA A 13 4.55 -3.37 -5.58
N THR A 14 5.58 -2.51 -5.62
CA THR A 14 6.54 -2.38 -4.52
C THR A 14 6.27 -1.08 -3.76
N VAL A 15 5.83 -1.24 -2.50
CA VAL A 15 5.69 -0.15 -1.54
C VAL A 15 7.03 0.09 -0.87
N LEU A 16 7.47 1.35 -0.79
CA LEU A 16 8.73 1.73 -0.18
C LEU A 16 8.46 2.41 1.17
N PHE A 17 8.94 1.81 2.24
CA PHE A 17 8.88 2.38 3.59
C PHE A 17 10.17 3.12 3.89
N LYS A 18 10.08 4.42 4.16
CA LYS A 18 11.20 5.25 4.55
C LYS A 18 10.96 5.80 5.93
N ASN A 19 11.91 5.61 6.85
CA ASN A 19 11.89 6.32 8.12
C ASN A 19 12.42 7.75 7.92
N THR A 20 11.52 8.73 8.00
CA THR A 20 11.83 10.16 7.89
C THR A 20 12.07 10.84 9.24
N GLY A 21 11.85 10.13 10.35
CA GLY A 21 12.08 10.63 11.70
C GLY A 21 13.55 10.58 12.12
N HIS A 22 13.81 10.97 13.38
CA HIS A 22 15.15 11.00 13.97
C HIS A 22 15.50 9.76 14.80
N SER A 23 14.54 8.87 15.05
CA SER A 23 14.71 7.65 15.83
C SER A 23 14.36 6.40 15.01
N PRO A 24 14.96 5.24 15.30
CA PRO A 24 14.60 4.00 14.62
C PRO A 24 13.16 3.55 14.90
N ALA A 25 12.48 3.05 13.87
CA ALA A 25 11.23 2.32 14.00
C ALA A 25 11.55 0.84 14.20
N ARG A 26 11.37 0.34 15.42
CA ARG A 26 11.70 -1.02 15.81
C ARG A 26 10.52 -1.95 15.60
N THR A 27 10.81 -3.23 15.44
CA THR A 27 9.80 -4.30 15.33
C THR A 27 8.74 -4.05 14.25
N THR A 28 9.09 -3.38 13.17
CA THR A 28 8.13 -2.90 12.17
C THR A 28 7.39 -4.06 11.53
N ARG A 29 6.07 -3.94 11.50
CA ARG A 29 5.14 -4.89 10.88
C ARG A 29 4.24 -4.14 9.92
N THR A 30 3.89 -4.80 8.84
CA THR A 30 3.06 -4.22 7.78
C THR A 30 1.96 -5.19 7.38
N HIS A 31 0.76 -4.67 7.24
CA HIS A 31 -0.36 -5.37 6.66
C HIS A 31 -0.76 -4.63 5.39
N LEU A 32 -0.45 -5.20 4.22
CA LEU A 32 -0.79 -4.59 2.94
C LEU A 32 -1.82 -5.44 2.20
N VAL A 33 -2.80 -4.78 1.59
CA VAL A 33 -3.76 -5.39 0.67
C VAL A 33 -3.81 -4.58 -0.60
N MET A 34 -3.63 -5.23 -1.73
CA MET A 34 -3.97 -4.68 -3.03
C MET A 34 -5.36 -5.16 -3.44
N THR A 35 -6.20 -4.25 -3.94
CA THR A 35 -7.54 -4.56 -4.43
C THR A 35 -7.91 -3.70 -5.64
N VAL A 36 -8.92 -4.11 -6.40
CA VAL A 36 -9.51 -3.33 -7.49
C VAL A 36 -10.67 -2.53 -6.94
N TRP A 37 -10.66 -1.23 -7.18
CA TRP A 37 -11.75 -0.33 -6.85
C TRP A 37 -12.63 -0.07 -8.07
N THR A 38 -13.89 -0.49 -7.96
CA THR A 38 -14.83 -0.56 -9.08
C THR A 38 -15.66 0.71 -9.27
N SER A 39 -15.10 1.86 -8.90
CA SER A 39 -15.71 3.18 -9.09
C SER A 39 -14.66 4.16 -9.59
N ASN A 40 -15.10 5.21 -10.29
CA ASN A 40 -14.24 6.32 -10.72
C ASN A 40 -14.03 7.37 -9.61
N THR A 41 -14.84 7.34 -8.56
CA THR A 41 -14.73 8.19 -7.37
C THR A 41 -13.74 7.64 -6.37
N PHE A 42 -13.10 8.52 -5.59
CA PHE A 42 -12.20 8.11 -4.53
C PHE A 42 -12.95 7.28 -3.45
N PRO A 43 -12.29 6.27 -2.86
CA PRO A 43 -12.85 5.52 -1.76
C PRO A 43 -13.13 6.42 -0.55
N ASP A 44 -14.40 6.57 -0.17
CA ASP A 44 -14.83 7.40 0.99
C ASP A 44 -15.08 6.58 2.28
N TRP A 45 -14.92 5.27 2.21
CA TRP A 45 -15.20 4.35 3.32
C TRP A 45 -14.10 4.37 4.37
N GLU A 46 -14.48 4.09 5.63
CA GLU A 46 -13.54 3.72 6.69
C GLU A 46 -12.79 2.44 6.27
N MET A 47 -11.46 2.44 6.34
CA MET A 47 -10.58 1.34 5.92
C MET A 47 -11.15 -0.03 6.36
N PRO A 48 -11.17 -1.08 5.52
CA PRO A 48 -11.78 -2.35 5.91
C PRO A 48 -11.00 -2.91 7.08
N LEU A 49 -11.73 -3.33 8.12
CA LEU A 49 -11.19 -4.05 9.29
C LEU A 49 -10.52 -5.39 8.95
N LYS A 50 -10.47 -5.82 7.68
CA LYS A 50 -9.84 -7.06 7.25
C LYS A 50 -8.74 -6.77 6.24
N LEU A 51 -7.62 -6.28 6.75
CA LEU A 51 -6.34 -6.36 6.05
C LEU A 51 -5.90 -7.83 5.96
N ALA A 52 -4.91 -8.11 5.09
CA ALA A 52 -4.37 -9.45 4.89
C ALA A 52 -4.04 -10.12 6.24
N PRO A 53 -4.35 -11.43 6.41
CA PRO A 53 -4.21 -12.11 7.68
C PRO A 53 -2.77 -12.12 8.20
N ASP A 54 -1.79 -12.06 7.31
CA ASP A 54 -0.38 -12.20 7.67
C ASP A 54 0.32 -10.84 7.65
N ALA A 55 0.75 -10.40 8.84
CA ALA A 55 1.66 -9.27 8.99
C ALA A 55 3.03 -9.64 8.42
N GLN A 56 3.59 -8.82 7.53
CA GLN A 56 4.97 -8.99 7.12
C GLN A 56 5.89 -8.25 8.08
N HIS A 57 6.88 -8.96 8.62
CA HIS A 57 7.89 -8.37 9.47
C HIS A 57 8.98 -7.71 8.62
N LEU A 58 9.15 -6.39 8.78
CA LEU A 58 10.19 -5.61 8.11
C LEU A 58 11.43 -5.40 9.01
N GLY A 59 11.34 -5.71 10.29
CA GLY A 59 12.44 -5.52 11.24
C GLY A 59 12.60 -4.05 11.67
N GLU A 60 13.83 -3.62 11.89
CA GLU A 60 14.15 -2.24 12.27
C GLU A 60 14.36 -1.36 11.04
N ILE A 61 13.66 -0.22 10.99
CA ILE A 61 13.85 0.81 9.96
C ILE A 61 14.58 1.98 10.60
N ILE A 62 15.89 2.04 10.38
CA ILE A 62 16.73 3.15 10.87
C ILE A 62 16.43 4.46 10.14
N PRO A 63 16.69 5.64 10.76
CA PRO A 63 16.51 6.93 10.10
C PRO A 63 17.20 7.00 8.74
N GLY A 64 16.46 7.42 7.72
CA GLY A 64 16.97 7.56 6.35
C GLY A 64 17.05 6.27 5.53
N SER A 65 16.86 5.08 6.13
CA SER A 65 16.78 3.84 5.36
C SER A 65 15.46 3.73 4.61
N VAL A 66 15.49 2.93 3.54
CA VAL A 66 14.32 2.61 2.72
C VAL A 66 14.23 1.10 2.63
N LEU A 67 13.09 0.53 3.03
CA LEU A 67 12.80 -0.89 2.90
C LEU A 67 11.68 -1.12 1.87
N PRO A 68 11.90 -1.99 0.88
CA PRO A 68 10.87 -2.36 -0.07
C PRO A 68 9.98 -3.49 0.49
N GLN A 69 8.69 -3.42 0.21
CA GLN A 69 7.74 -4.50 0.39
C GLN A 69 6.93 -4.70 -0.88
N THR A 70 6.93 -5.92 -1.39
CA THR A 70 6.13 -6.27 -2.56
C THR A 70 4.74 -6.72 -2.13
N VAL A 71 3.72 -6.19 -2.79
CA VAL A 71 2.32 -6.57 -2.60
C VAL A 71 1.72 -6.91 -3.96
N SER A 72 0.98 -8.01 -4.02
CA SER A 72 0.30 -8.47 -5.24
C SER A 72 -1.20 -8.51 -5.01
N LEU A 73 -1.96 -8.32 -6.09
CA LEU A 73 -3.38 -8.65 -6.09
C LEU A 73 -3.54 -10.15 -5.76
N ILE A 74 -4.45 -10.49 -4.86
CA ILE A 74 -4.62 -11.88 -4.38
C ILE A 74 -5.00 -12.82 -5.55
N SER A 75 -5.79 -12.31 -6.50
CA SER A 75 -6.25 -13.04 -7.66
C SER A 75 -5.88 -12.29 -8.94
N PRO A 76 -5.67 -12.99 -10.07
CA PRO A 76 -5.52 -12.35 -11.37
C PRO A 76 -6.73 -11.48 -11.73
N LEU A 77 -6.49 -10.39 -12.44
CA LEU A 77 -7.54 -9.58 -13.04
C LEU A 77 -8.33 -10.39 -14.06
N THR A 78 -9.65 -10.23 -14.04
CA THR A 78 -10.50 -10.66 -15.15
C THR A 78 -10.35 -9.71 -16.33
N ASP A 79 -10.67 -10.17 -17.54
CA ASP A 79 -10.65 -9.32 -18.75
C ASP A 79 -11.53 -8.06 -18.59
N VAL A 80 -12.68 -8.20 -17.91
CA VAL A 80 -13.59 -7.09 -17.60
C VAL A 80 -12.93 -6.08 -16.67
N GLN A 81 -12.25 -6.54 -15.62
CA GLN A 81 -11.49 -5.65 -14.73
C GLN A 81 -10.36 -4.94 -15.47
N GLY A 82 -9.60 -5.67 -16.29
CA GLY A 82 -8.54 -5.11 -17.12
C GLY A 82 -9.04 -3.98 -18.02
N MET A 83 -10.14 -4.22 -18.74
CA MET A 83 -10.75 -3.21 -19.62
C MET A 83 -11.19 -1.94 -18.86
N HIS A 84 -11.77 -2.06 -17.66
CA HIS A 84 -12.17 -0.90 -16.87
C HIS A 84 -10.97 -0.12 -16.29
N LEU A 85 -9.88 -0.80 -15.95
CA LEU A 85 -8.62 -0.16 -15.54
C LEU A 85 -7.99 0.61 -16.71
N GLU A 86 -7.97 0.03 -17.91
CA GLU A 86 -7.46 0.69 -19.12
C GLU A 86 -8.27 1.95 -19.48
N ARG A 87 -9.59 1.89 -19.32
CA ARG A 87 -10.49 3.03 -19.54
C ARG A 87 -10.44 4.09 -18.44
N LYS A 88 -9.70 3.83 -17.35
CA LYS A 88 -9.62 4.69 -16.16
C LYS A 88 -10.98 4.90 -15.47
N ASP A 89 -11.91 3.97 -15.68
CA ASP A 89 -13.19 3.93 -14.98
C ASP A 89 -13.01 3.35 -13.57
N TRP A 90 -12.10 2.39 -13.42
CA TRP A 90 -11.71 1.74 -12.17
C TRP A 90 -10.22 2.01 -11.89
N PHE A 91 -9.77 1.72 -10.67
CA PHE A 91 -8.36 1.86 -10.30
C PHE A 91 -7.92 0.82 -9.28
N ILE A 92 -6.61 0.61 -9.17
CA ILE A 92 -6.03 -0.28 -8.16
C ILE A 92 -5.78 0.53 -6.89
N VAL A 93 -6.11 -0.06 -5.74
CA VAL A 93 -5.90 0.53 -4.42
C VAL A 93 -5.01 -0.39 -3.60
N ILE A 94 -4.01 0.18 -2.94
CA ILE A 94 -3.20 -0.48 -1.92
C ILE A 94 -3.55 0.16 -0.59
N LEU A 95 -4.11 -0.65 0.30
CA LEU A 95 -4.42 -0.28 1.68
C LEU A 95 -3.38 -0.91 2.59
N GLY A 96 -3.05 -0.22 3.67
CA GLY A 96 -2.23 -0.88 4.67
C GLY A 96 -2.17 -0.22 6.03
N VAL A 97 -1.61 -1.00 6.95
CA VAL A 97 -1.24 -0.57 8.31
C VAL A 97 0.24 -0.86 8.49
N VAL A 98 0.96 0.12 9.02
CA VAL A 98 2.32 0.01 9.50
C VAL A 98 2.28 0.14 11.01
N SER A 99 2.77 -0.86 11.73
CA SER A 99 2.90 -0.82 13.18
C SER A 99 4.36 -0.95 13.57
N TYR A 100 4.84 -0.13 14.50
CA TYR A 100 6.22 -0.19 15.00
C TYR A 100 6.29 0.23 16.47
N THR A 101 7.44 -0.01 17.10
CA THR A 101 7.76 0.54 18.42
C THR A 101 8.90 1.55 18.28
N ASP A 102 8.84 2.67 19.00
CA ASP A 102 9.93 3.64 19.00
C ASP A 102 11.09 3.20 19.92
N VAL A 103 12.12 4.06 20.01
CA VAL A 103 13.30 3.81 20.86
C VAL A 103 12.96 3.76 22.36
N PHE A 104 11.85 4.38 22.78
CA PHE A 104 11.35 4.38 24.16
C PHE A 104 10.40 3.21 24.44
N GLY A 105 10.07 2.41 23.43
CA GLY A 105 9.16 1.26 23.52
C GLY A 105 7.69 1.63 23.36
N ASN A 106 7.35 2.85 22.94
CA ASN A 106 5.95 3.21 22.69
C ASN A 106 5.50 2.62 21.34
N PRO A 107 4.31 2.01 21.28
CA PRO A 107 3.75 1.52 20.04
C PRO A 107 3.17 2.67 19.21
N HIS A 108 3.35 2.57 17.89
CA HIS A 108 2.83 3.50 16.89
C HIS A 108 2.15 2.71 15.78
N GLU A 109 1.09 3.29 15.22
CA GLU A 109 0.37 2.73 14.08
C GLU A 109 0.08 3.84 13.07
N THR A 110 0.37 3.57 11.80
CA THR A 110 0.10 4.48 10.69
C THR A 110 -0.68 3.73 9.63
N LYS A 111 -1.80 4.31 9.20
CA LYS A 111 -2.59 3.80 8.08
C LYS A 111 -2.08 4.42 6.78
N LEU A 112 -2.16 3.68 5.70
CA LEU A 112 -1.82 4.19 4.37
C LEU A 112 -2.86 3.76 3.35
N CYS A 113 -3.05 4.64 2.38
CA CYS A 113 -3.86 4.35 1.21
C CYS A 113 -3.18 4.97 -0.01
N LEU A 114 -2.90 4.11 -0.98
CA LEU A 114 -2.29 4.45 -2.27
C LEU A 114 -3.22 4.04 -3.41
N ILE A 115 -3.29 4.85 -4.46
CA ILE A 115 -4.12 4.63 -5.64
C ILE A 115 -3.26 4.63 -6.88
N TRP A 116 -3.46 3.63 -7.71
CA TRP A 116 -2.88 3.56 -9.03
C TRP A 116 -4.00 3.68 -10.07
N ARG A 117 -4.27 4.92 -10.46
CA ARG A 117 -5.35 5.30 -11.40
C ARG A 117 -4.88 5.32 -12.85
N ASP A 118 -3.61 5.61 -13.08
CA ASP A 118 -3.03 5.57 -14.42
C ASP A 118 -2.05 4.40 -14.52
N PRO A 119 -2.43 3.27 -15.12
CA PRO A 119 -1.54 2.13 -15.24
C PRO A 119 -0.33 2.42 -16.16
N SER A 120 -0.34 3.53 -16.90
CA SER A 120 0.82 3.98 -17.67
C SER A 120 1.89 4.69 -16.83
N THR A 121 1.58 5.04 -15.58
CA THR A 121 2.57 5.63 -14.67
C THR A 121 3.13 4.58 -13.73
N GLU A 122 4.41 4.70 -13.37
CA GLU A 122 5.04 3.79 -12.42
C GLU A 122 4.77 4.15 -10.94
N ARG A 123 3.91 5.12 -10.68
CA ARG A 123 3.72 5.69 -9.34
C ARG A 123 2.26 5.68 -8.96
N ALA A 124 2.00 5.23 -7.73
CA ALA A 124 0.72 5.39 -7.08
C ALA A 124 0.66 6.75 -6.37
N ASP A 125 -0.52 7.35 -6.36
CA ASP A 125 -0.86 8.58 -5.66
C ASP A 125 -1.43 8.26 -4.26
N PHE A 126 -1.44 9.24 -3.37
CA PHE A 126 -2.06 9.13 -2.05
C PHE A 126 -3.58 9.28 -2.13
N CYS A 127 -4.35 8.54 -1.32
CA CYS A 127 -5.83 8.67 -1.27
C CYS A 127 -6.35 9.90 -0.50
N GLU A 128 -5.49 10.84 -0.10
CA GLU A 128 -5.76 12.05 0.70
C GLU A 128 -6.29 11.83 2.14
N LYS A 129 -7.21 10.87 2.39
CA LYS A 129 -7.94 10.72 3.67
C LYS A 129 -7.19 9.95 4.78
N TRP A 130 -6.26 9.08 4.43
CA TRP A 130 -5.70 8.07 5.37
C TRP A 130 -4.22 8.21 5.67
N ASN A 131 -3.51 9.08 4.95
CA ASN A 131 -2.09 9.31 5.20
C ASN A 131 -1.95 10.41 6.25
N GLU A 132 -2.52 10.18 7.43
CA GLU A 132 -2.33 11.05 8.59
C GLU A 132 -0.95 10.76 9.19
N SER A 133 -0.05 11.73 9.04
CA SER A 133 1.12 11.87 9.89
C SER A 133 0.80 12.95 10.91
N ASP A 134 0.15 12.58 12.00
CA ASP A 134 0.18 13.38 13.23
C ASP A 134 1.38 12.94 14.08
#